data_AF-A0A1W9SMX0-F1
#
_entry.id   AF-A0A1W9SMX0-F1
#
_cell.length_a   1.000
_cell.length_b   1.000
_cell.length_c   1.000
_cell.angle_alpha   90.00
_cell.angle_beta   90.00
_cell.angle_gamma   90.00
#
_symmetry.space_group_name_H-M   'P 1'
#
loop_
_entity.id
_entity.type
_entity.pdbx_description
1 polymer ?
#
loop_
_entity_poly.entity_id
_entity_poly.type
_entity_poly.pdbx_seq_one_letter_code
_entity_poly.pdbx_strand_id
1 'polypeptide(L)'
;MNRFNYLFTSTKGLILVAIALVAIVTGIFNTLSGPMVEWGIRDFTVDWLGMDLNPAERAGRIIMLYHSIAMAIVAIEVYMMTSIVPMRKHEQKNINMLVTVGYITAMVFGLGFAYWGHNFTFHGLFLVGQSLVFFAGVMLAFALNPWKKEYYVTDKDFAHFKSGMDMERLAFFIMTVAMLISAGFGAVTGSFWANGHDTFLAEDLIRDPHKTALQKAIVGHLHIMLTLVAVAITLIVGRWLQFKGVFHKIAMPLMIIGTIVIAGGVWSVVWTHHAHTFIYVGSVGVMLSALMLVIFSWKKLINDNSKELGYEKPNIFQKFKALLHDPIKFGPTWQMVFMNFTVSGVGIFMAVKLDQIFRVWPAREERITLTGHWHILAAIIATIILMYYADIAGLKGKARKWFGWIMIIGSDIA
;
A
#
# COMPACT_ATOMS: atom_id res chain seq x y z
N MET A 1 -10.32 29.82 -2.96
CA MET A 1 -11.08 28.59 -3.26
C MET A 1 -11.92 28.24 -2.04
N ASN A 2 -13.22 28.00 -2.18
CA ASN A 2 -14.05 27.56 -1.05
C ASN A 2 -13.56 26.18 -0.53
N ARG A 3 -13.71 25.90 0.77
CA ARG A 3 -13.28 24.66 1.44
C ARG A 3 -13.83 23.41 0.74
N PHE A 4 -15.10 23.45 0.32
CA PHE A 4 -15.71 22.33 -0.41
C PHE A 4 -15.00 22.05 -1.74
N ASN A 5 -14.74 23.10 -2.52
CA ASN A 5 -13.97 22.97 -3.77
C ASN A 5 -12.57 22.43 -3.48
N TYR A 6 -11.91 22.89 -2.42
CA TYR A 6 -10.60 22.34 -2.04
C TYR A 6 -10.63 20.84 -1.80
N LEU A 7 -11.58 20.35 -1.00
CA LEU A 7 -11.69 18.94 -0.63
C LEU A 7 -11.94 18.04 -1.84
N PHE A 8 -12.74 18.49 -2.82
CA PHE A 8 -13.17 17.62 -3.93
C PHE A 8 -12.54 17.93 -5.29
N THR A 9 -11.75 19.01 -5.43
CA THR A 9 -11.14 19.37 -6.72
C THR A 9 -9.64 19.56 -6.68
N SER A 10 -8.99 19.45 -5.51
CA SER A 10 -7.53 19.49 -5.40
C SER A 10 -6.99 18.14 -4.96
N THR A 11 -5.81 17.75 -5.47
CA THR A 11 -5.13 16.51 -5.04
C THR A 11 -4.98 16.44 -3.52
N LYS A 12 -4.57 17.55 -2.89
CA LYS A 12 -4.39 17.61 -1.43
C LYS A 12 -5.71 17.41 -0.68
N GLY A 13 -6.81 17.97 -1.20
CA GLY A 13 -8.14 17.77 -0.64
C GLY A 13 -8.62 16.33 -0.78
N LEU A 14 -8.45 15.73 -1.97
CA LEU A 14 -8.86 14.35 -2.22
C LEU A 14 -8.12 13.36 -1.31
N ILE A 15 -6.81 13.54 -1.16
CA ILE A 15 -6.00 12.75 -0.22
C ILE A 15 -6.46 12.97 1.23
N LEU A 16 -6.73 14.22 1.63
CA LEU A 16 -7.21 14.54 2.98
C LEU A 16 -8.53 13.84 3.31
N VAL A 17 -9.50 13.88 2.39
CA VAL A 17 -10.80 13.24 2.56
C VAL A 17 -10.62 11.74 2.74
N ALA A 18 -9.82 11.10 1.89
CA ALA A 18 -9.55 9.67 2.00
C ALA A 18 -8.85 9.31 3.32
N ILE A 19 -7.84 10.08 3.74
CA ILE A 19 -7.16 9.89 5.05
C ILE A 19 -8.16 10.06 6.19
N ALA A 20 -9.01 11.09 6.16
CA ALA A 20 -9.99 11.35 7.20
C ALA A 20 -11.02 10.22 7.30
N LEU A 21 -11.53 9.72 6.16
CA LEU A 21 -12.45 8.59 6.13
C LEU A 21 -11.80 7.32 6.68
N VAL A 22 -10.56 7.00 6.26
CA VAL A 22 -9.80 5.87 6.81
C VAL A 22 -9.60 6.03 8.31
N ALA A 23 -9.22 7.22 8.79
CA ALA A 23 -9.03 7.47 10.22
C ALA A 23 -10.33 7.29 11.03
N ILE A 24 -11.48 7.73 10.51
CA ILE A 24 -12.79 7.53 11.14
C ILE A 24 -13.12 6.03 11.21
N VAL A 25 -12.97 5.31 10.09
CA VAL A 25 -13.20 3.87 10.04
C VAL A 25 -12.27 3.15 11.01
N THR A 26 -10.96 3.36 10.92
CA THR A 26 -9.99 2.74 11.85
C THR A 26 -10.30 3.09 13.30
N GLY A 27 -10.64 4.35 13.61
CA GLY A 27 -10.99 4.78 14.97
C GLY A 27 -12.22 4.06 15.53
N ILE A 28 -13.29 3.91 14.74
CA ILE A 28 -14.51 3.21 15.15
C ILE A 28 -14.26 1.71 15.23
N PHE A 29 -13.75 1.09 14.17
CA PHE A 29 -13.67 -0.37 14.06
C PHE A 29 -12.55 -0.98 14.92
N ASN A 30 -11.52 -0.22 15.30
CA ASN A 30 -10.55 -0.67 16.29
C ASN A 30 -11.16 -0.89 17.68
N THR A 31 -12.27 -0.21 18.00
CA THR A 31 -12.99 -0.47 19.25
C THR A 31 -13.63 -1.87 19.31
N LEU A 32 -13.72 -2.55 18.16
CA LEU A 32 -14.21 -3.93 18.05
C LEU A 32 -13.09 -4.97 18.18
N SER A 33 -11.83 -4.54 18.35
CA SER A 33 -10.67 -5.42 18.47
C SER A 33 -10.67 -6.22 19.79
N GLY A 34 -9.95 -7.34 19.81
CA GLY A 34 -9.85 -8.23 20.98
C GLY A 34 -9.53 -7.52 22.30
N PRO A 35 -8.48 -6.69 22.38
CA PRO A 35 -8.14 -5.97 23.61
C PRO A 35 -9.27 -5.04 24.10
N MET A 36 -10.04 -4.46 23.18
CA MET A 36 -11.14 -3.56 23.53
C MET A 36 -12.39 -4.31 24.04
N VAL A 37 -12.50 -5.61 23.75
CA VAL A 37 -13.52 -6.49 24.36
C VAL A 37 -13.27 -6.61 25.85
N GLU A 38 -12.01 -6.82 26.26
CA GLU A 38 -11.64 -6.97 27.67
C GLU A 38 -11.94 -5.71 28.49
N TRP A 39 -11.97 -4.54 27.84
CA TRP A 39 -12.28 -3.26 28.47
C TRP A 39 -13.76 -2.86 28.36
N GLY A 40 -14.63 -3.73 27.81
CA GLY A 40 -16.06 -3.46 27.62
C GLY A 40 -16.37 -2.40 26.54
N ILE A 41 -15.35 -1.88 25.85
CA ILE A 41 -15.50 -0.83 24.84
C ILE A 41 -16.25 -1.36 23.61
N ARG A 42 -15.99 -2.62 23.21
CA ARG A 42 -16.69 -3.23 22.07
C ARG A 42 -18.21 -3.17 22.28
N ASP A 43 -18.68 -3.63 23.44
CA ASP A 43 -20.11 -3.78 23.70
C ASP A 43 -20.78 -2.40 23.71
N PHE A 44 -20.13 -1.40 24.31
CA PHE A 44 -20.57 0.01 24.22
C PHE A 44 -20.69 0.49 22.77
N THR A 45 -19.66 0.27 21.93
CA THR A 45 -19.71 0.70 20.53
C THR A 45 -20.82 0.00 19.75
N VAL A 46 -20.98 -1.31 19.96
CA VAL A 46 -21.99 -2.13 19.28
C VAL A 46 -23.39 -1.64 19.61
N ASP A 47 -23.68 -1.43 20.88
CA ASP A 47 -24.99 -0.93 21.34
C ASP A 47 -25.25 0.50 20.86
N TRP A 48 -24.23 1.37 20.97
CA TRP A 48 -24.33 2.78 20.56
C TRP A 48 -24.59 2.94 19.06
N LEU A 49 -23.95 2.12 18.23
CA LEU A 49 -24.09 2.18 16.78
C LEU A 49 -25.15 1.24 16.23
N GLY A 50 -25.77 0.40 17.05
CA GLY A 50 -26.75 -0.60 16.63
C GLY A 50 -26.19 -1.62 15.64
N MET A 51 -24.96 -2.10 15.88
CA MET A 51 -24.28 -3.05 15.00
C MET A 51 -24.81 -4.48 15.16
N ASP A 52 -24.89 -5.22 14.05
CA ASP A 52 -25.18 -6.65 14.05
C ASP A 52 -23.88 -7.46 13.90
N LEU A 53 -23.47 -8.12 14.98
CA LEU A 53 -22.21 -8.87 15.05
C LEU A 53 -22.42 -10.38 15.26
N ASN A 54 -23.27 -11.03 14.45
CA ASN A 54 -23.38 -12.48 14.47
C ASN A 54 -21.99 -13.16 14.27
N PRO A 55 -21.53 -14.00 15.22
CA PRO A 55 -20.19 -14.62 15.15
C PRO A 55 -19.91 -15.40 13.86
N ALA A 56 -20.93 -16.02 13.26
CA ALA A 56 -20.78 -16.83 12.05
C ALA A 56 -20.28 -16.03 10.82
N GLU A 57 -20.55 -14.73 10.80
CA GLU A 57 -20.23 -13.85 9.66
C GLU A 57 -18.94 -13.06 9.85
N ARG A 58 -18.19 -13.33 10.94
CA ARG A 58 -16.97 -12.59 11.29
C ARG A 58 -15.97 -12.49 10.14
N ALA A 59 -15.74 -13.58 9.42
CA ALA A 59 -14.80 -13.62 8.29
C ALA A 59 -15.23 -12.65 7.18
N GLY A 60 -16.52 -12.65 6.83
CA GLY A 60 -17.09 -11.74 5.84
C GLY A 60 -16.94 -10.28 6.24
N ARG A 61 -17.28 -9.94 7.49
CA ARG A 61 -17.13 -8.57 8.00
C ARG A 61 -15.70 -8.05 7.90
N ILE A 62 -14.73 -8.88 8.28
CA ILE A 62 -13.31 -8.52 8.22
C ILE A 62 -12.86 -8.29 6.78
N ILE A 63 -13.27 -9.15 5.84
CA ILE A 63 -12.97 -8.99 4.41
C ILE A 63 -13.56 -7.68 3.89
N MET A 64 -14.82 -7.37 4.22
CA MET A 64 -15.49 -6.14 3.80
C MET A 64 -14.81 -4.89 4.37
N LEU A 65 -14.41 -4.92 5.65
CA LEU A 65 -13.67 -3.85 6.30
C LEU A 65 -12.32 -3.61 5.60
N TYR A 66 -11.54 -4.67 5.36
CA TYR A 66 -10.26 -4.54 4.68
C TYR A 66 -10.40 -4.02 3.26
N HIS A 67 -11.36 -4.50 2.48
CA HIS A 67 -11.58 -3.97 1.14
C HIS A 67 -12.03 -2.51 1.17
N SER A 68 -12.88 -2.13 2.11
CA SER A 68 -13.33 -0.75 2.29
C SER A 68 -12.17 0.22 2.55
N ILE A 69 -11.26 -0.15 3.45
CA ILE A 69 -10.04 0.63 3.73
C ILE A 69 -9.08 0.59 2.54
N ALA A 70 -8.84 -0.59 1.96
CA ALA A 70 -7.92 -0.78 0.85
C ALA A 70 -8.31 0.07 -0.37
N MET A 71 -9.61 0.19 -0.69
CA MET A 71 -10.06 1.05 -1.79
C MET A 71 -9.65 2.51 -1.57
N ALA A 72 -9.71 3.02 -0.33
CA ALA A 72 -9.29 4.38 -0.02
C ALA A 72 -7.75 4.53 -0.10
N ILE A 73 -6.98 3.54 0.36
CA ILE A 73 -5.52 3.56 0.25
C ILE A 73 -5.08 3.55 -1.22
N VAL A 74 -5.68 2.69 -2.05
CA VAL A 74 -5.45 2.67 -3.49
C VAL A 74 -5.82 4.03 -4.11
N ALA A 75 -6.96 4.62 -3.73
CA ALA A 75 -7.35 5.95 -4.20
C ALA A 75 -6.31 7.03 -3.84
N ILE A 76 -5.77 7.00 -2.62
CA ILE A 76 -4.71 7.92 -2.18
C ILE A 76 -3.48 7.81 -3.09
N GLU A 77 -2.99 6.60 -3.36
CA GLU A 77 -1.85 6.40 -4.24
C GLU A 77 -2.14 6.84 -5.67
N VAL A 78 -3.36 6.61 -6.17
CA VAL A 78 -3.80 7.13 -7.47
C VAL A 78 -3.77 8.66 -7.49
N TYR A 79 -4.24 9.35 -6.46
CA TYR A 79 -4.13 10.81 -6.38
C TYR A 79 -2.68 11.29 -6.37
N MET A 80 -1.81 10.59 -5.62
CA MET A 80 -0.39 10.90 -5.59
C MET A 80 0.25 10.71 -6.96
N MET A 81 0.05 9.54 -7.60
CA MET A 81 0.54 9.22 -8.94
C MET A 81 0.08 10.25 -9.98
N THR A 82 -1.22 10.53 -10.06
CA THR A 82 -1.76 11.49 -11.04
C THR A 82 -1.29 12.92 -10.80
N SER A 83 -0.77 13.25 -9.61
CA SER A 83 -0.23 14.57 -9.30
C SER A 83 1.25 14.74 -9.62
N ILE A 84 2.03 13.66 -9.64
CA ILE A 84 3.49 13.72 -9.83
C ILE A 84 3.94 13.16 -11.18
N VAL A 85 3.19 12.24 -11.78
CA VAL A 85 3.47 11.67 -13.09
C VAL A 85 2.72 12.47 -14.16
N PRO A 86 3.40 13.04 -15.18
CA PRO A 86 2.75 13.83 -16.22
C PRO A 86 1.66 13.06 -16.95
N MET A 87 0.51 13.67 -17.17
CA MET A 87 -0.57 13.13 -17.98
C MET A 87 -1.48 14.26 -18.44
N ARG A 88 -2.43 13.98 -19.34
CA ARG A 88 -3.35 15.02 -19.81
C ARG A 88 -4.31 15.39 -18.68
N LYS A 89 -4.66 16.68 -18.57
CA LYS A 89 -5.53 17.18 -17.49
C LYS A 89 -6.90 16.48 -17.43
N HIS A 90 -7.46 16.10 -18.58
CA HIS A 90 -8.72 15.36 -18.62
C HIS A 90 -8.57 13.91 -18.16
N GLU A 91 -7.43 13.25 -18.45
CA GLU A 91 -7.11 11.91 -17.93
C GLU A 91 -7.05 11.97 -16.40
N GLN A 92 -6.26 12.88 -15.84
CA GLN A 92 -6.15 13.10 -14.40
C GLN A 92 -7.52 13.37 -13.75
N LYS A 93 -8.32 14.28 -14.33
CA LYS A 93 -9.63 14.64 -13.80
C LYS A 93 -10.58 13.44 -13.77
N ASN A 94 -10.65 12.67 -14.85
CA ASN A 94 -11.59 11.56 -14.96
C ASN A 94 -11.17 10.39 -14.05
N ILE A 95 -9.87 10.07 -14.00
CA ILE A 95 -9.33 9.05 -13.09
C ILE A 95 -9.66 9.42 -11.64
N ASN A 96 -9.34 10.65 -11.23
CA ASN A 96 -9.55 11.10 -9.86
C ASN A 96 -11.05 11.14 -9.49
N MET A 97 -11.92 11.54 -10.41
CA MET A 97 -13.36 11.52 -10.19
C MET A 97 -13.88 10.10 -9.98
N LEU A 98 -13.55 9.17 -10.89
CA LEU A 98 -14.05 7.79 -10.83
C LEU A 98 -13.54 7.04 -9.61
N VAL A 99 -12.25 7.17 -9.30
CA VAL A 99 -11.69 6.52 -8.11
C VAL A 99 -12.28 7.11 -6.84
N THR A 100 -12.56 8.43 -6.78
CA THR A 100 -13.24 9.08 -5.64
C THR A 100 -14.62 8.50 -5.40
N VAL A 101 -15.46 8.49 -6.43
CA VAL A 101 -16.83 7.95 -6.32
C VAL A 101 -16.78 6.46 -5.98
N GLY A 102 -15.87 5.71 -6.63
CA GLY A 102 -15.70 4.28 -6.41
C GLY A 102 -15.33 3.93 -4.97
N TYR A 103 -14.27 4.52 -4.42
CA TYR A 103 -13.81 4.15 -3.08
C TYR A 103 -14.79 4.58 -1.99
N ILE A 104 -15.44 5.74 -2.11
CA ILE A 104 -16.45 6.20 -1.13
C ILE A 104 -17.67 5.28 -1.17
N THR A 105 -18.13 4.92 -2.37
CA THR A 105 -19.26 3.98 -2.55
C THR A 105 -18.91 2.63 -1.94
N ALA A 106 -17.74 2.07 -2.25
CA ALA A 106 -17.28 0.81 -1.67
C ALA A 106 -17.21 0.90 -0.14
N MET A 107 -16.61 1.95 0.42
CA MET A 107 -16.46 2.08 1.87
C MET A 107 -17.81 2.19 2.59
N VAL A 108 -18.69 3.09 2.15
CA VAL A 108 -19.97 3.34 2.83
C VAL A 108 -20.86 2.11 2.77
N PHE A 109 -21.06 1.56 1.58
CA PHE A 109 -21.99 0.44 1.40
C PHE A 109 -21.39 -0.90 1.82
N GLY A 110 -20.07 -1.06 1.74
CA GLY A 110 -19.38 -2.25 2.23
C GLY A 110 -19.47 -2.38 3.75
N LEU A 111 -19.21 -1.29 4.47
CA LEU A 111 -19.38 -1.25 5.93
C LEU A 111 -20.85 -1.35 6.32
N GLY A 112 -21.74 -0.65 5.62
CA GLY A 112 -23.19 -0.73 5.81
C GLY A 112 -23.71 -2.17 5.72
N PHE A 113 -23.33 -2.89 4.66
CA PHE A 113 -23.69 -4.30 4.48
C PHE A 113 -23.14 -5.19 5.61
N ALA A 114 -21.86 -5.02 5.93
CA ALA A 114 -21.17 -5.90 6.86
C ALA A 114 -21.59 -5.73 8.32
N TYR A 115 -21.99 -4.53 8.76
CA TYR A 115 -22.18 -4.24 10.19
C TYR A 115 -23.62 -3.82 10.57
N TRP A 116 -24.54 -3.63 9.60
CA TRP A 116 -25.92 -3.20 9.85
C TRP A 116 -26.98 -4.03 9.08
N GLY A 117 -26.91 -5.36 9.18
CA GLY A 117 -28.04 -6.23 8.80
C GLY A 117 -28.09 -6.70 7.33
N HIS A 118 -26.93 -6.93 6.70
CA HIS A 118 -26.80 -7.64 5.41
C HIS A 118 -27.75 -7.21 4.29
N ASN A 119 -28.02 -5.91 4.15
CA ASN A 119 -28.82 -5.41 3.03
C ASN A 119 -28.09 -5.67 1.70
N PHE A 120 -28.56 -6.62 0.91
CA PHE A 120 -27.93 -7.00 -0.36
C PHE A 120 -27.88 -5.86 -1.39
N THR A 121 -28.71 -4.83 -1.27
CA THR A 121 -28.56 -3.60 -2.07
C THR A 121 -27.25 -2.89 -1.76
N PHE A 122 -26.87 -2.83 -0.48
CA PHE A 122 -25.58 -2.26 -0.07
C PHE A 122 -24.42 -3.13 -0.54
N HIS A 123 -24.54 -4.46 -0.51
CA HIS A 123 -23.54 -5.33 -1.11
C HIS A 123 -23.40 -5.08 -2.63
N GLY A 124 -24.51 -4.92 -3.35
CA GLY A 124 -24.47 -4.56 -4.78
C GLY A 124 -23.76 -3.23 -5.03
N LEU A 125 -24.06 -2.19 -4.23
CA LEU A 125 -23.39 -0.89 -4.35
C LEU A 125 -21.91 -0.95 -3.97
N PHE A 126 -21.53 -1.80 -3.02
CA PHE A 126 -20.13 -2.08 -2.72
C PHE A 126 -19.38 -2.61 -3.95
N LEU A 127 -19.96 -3.60 -4.65
CA LEU A 127 -19.38 -4.16 -5.88
C LEU A 127 -19.32 -3.13 -7.02
N VAL A 128 -20.32 -2.26 -7.14
CA VAL A 128 -20.30 -1.11 -8.07
C VAL A 128 -19.12 -0.18 -7.73
N GLY A 129 -18.94 0.16 -6.46
CA GLY A 129 -17.82 0.99 -6.00
C GLY A 129 -16.46 0.39 -6.36
N GLN A 130 -16.26 -0.90 -6.08
CA GLN A 130 -15.04 -1.62 -6.46
C GLN A 130 -14.83 -1.64 -7.98
N SER A 131 -15.89 -1.86 -8.76
CA SER A 131 -15.84 -1.86 -10.22
C SER A 131 -15.43 -0.49 -10.79
N LEU A 132 -15.88 0.61 -10.17
CA LEU A 132 -15.46 1.97 -10.54
C LEU A 132 -13.98 2.21 -10.23
N VAL A 133 -13.47 1.74 -9.09
CA VAL A 133 -12.04 1.82 -8.74
C VAL A 133 -11.21 1.02 -9.75
N PHE A 134 -11.64 -0.20 -10.09
CA PHE A 134 -10.98 -1.02 -11.11
C PHE A 134 -10.93 -0.31 -12.46
N PHE A 135 -12.05 0.26 -12.91
CA PHE A 135 -12.12 0.99 -14.17
C PHE A 135 -11.26 2.27 -14.16
N ALA A 136 -11.19 2.99 -13.04
CA ALA A 136 -10.25 4.09 -12.87
C ALA A 136 -8.79 3.62 -13.00
N GLY A 137 -8.46 2.43 -12.52
CA GLY A 137 -7.16 1.77 -12.72
C GLY A 137 -6.87 1.47 -14.19
N VAL A 138 -7.86 1.01 -14.96
CA VAL A 138 -7.72 0.84 -16.42
C VAL A 138 -7.39 2.17 -17.09
N MET A 139 -8.12 3.24 -16.74
CA MET A 139 -7.84 4.59 -17.25
C MET A 139 -6.45 5.09 -16.85
N LEU A 140 -6.02 4.78 -15.62
CA LEU A 140 -4.67 5.10 -15.15
C LEU A 140 -3.60 4.39 -15.97
N ALA A 141 -3.77 3.10 -16.30
CA ALA A 141 -2.84 2.37 -17.17
C ALA A 141 -2.73 3.03 -18.56
N PHE A 142 -3.85 3.47 -19.15
CA PHE A 142 -3.84 4.24 -20.40
C PHE A 142 -3.11 5.59 -20.28
N ALA A 143 -3.32 6.32 -19.18
CA ALA A 143 -2.63 7.58 -18.92
C ALA A 143 -1.12 7.39 -18.72
N LEU A 144 -0.73 6.30 -18.04
CA LEU A 144 0.65 5.93 -17.75
C LEU A 144 1.39 5.29 -18.92
N ASN A 145 0.72 5.00 -20.04
CA ASN A 145 1.30 4.38 -21.23
C ASN A 145 2.72 4.93 -21.54
N PRO A 146 3.78 4.10 -21.38
CA PRO A 146 5.17 4.53 -21.52
C PRO A 146 5.60 4.78 -22.96
N TRP A 147 4.83 4.32 -23.95
CA TRP A 147 5.12 4.49 -25.37
C TRP A 147 4.71 5.86 -25.92
N LYS A 148 4.04 6.70 -25.13
CA LYS A 148 3.69 8.07 -25.51
C LYS A 148 4.95 8.95 -25.56
N LYS A 149 5.43 9.28 -26.77
CA LYS A 149 6.64 10.10 -27.00
C LYS A 149 6.62 11.47 -26.30
N GLU A 150 5.44 12.05 -26.09
CA GLU A 150 5.25 13.31 -25.35
C GLU A 150 5.74 13.25 -23.88
N TYR A 151 5.94 12.05 -23.33
CA TYR A 151 6.42 11.82 -21.97
C TYR A 151 7.79 11.16 -21.90
N TYR A 152 8.56 11.17 -22.98
CA TYR A 152 9.94 10.68 -22.95
C TYR A 152 10.80 11.58 -22.07
N VAL A 153 11.86 11.00 -21.51
CA VAL A 153 12.72 11.67 -20.54
C VAL A 153 13.45 12.85 -21.21
N THR A 154 13.36 14.02 -20.59
CA THR A 154 14.14 15.21 -20.96
C THR A 154 15.44 15.30 -20.17
N ASP A 155 15.42 14.97 -18.87
CA ASP A 155 16.59 14.89 -17.99
C ASP A 155 17.22 13.49 -18.02
N LYS A 156 18.34 13.34 -18.72
CA LYS A 156 19.05 12.06 -18.92
C LYS A 156 19.64 11.44 -17.64
N ASP A 157 19.55 12.12 -16.49
CA ASP A 157 19.85 11.50 -15.20
C ASP A 157 18.80 10.47 -14.78
N PHE A 158 17.56 10.61 -15.26
CA PHE A 158 16.53 9.58 -15.08
C PHE A 158 16.83 8.35 -15.94
N ALA A 159 16.30 7.21 -15.50
CA ALA A 159 16.48 5.93 -16.18
C ALA A 159 15.61 5.90 -17.44
N HIS A 160 16.24 5.61 -18.57
CA HIS A 160 15.57 5.62 -19.86
C HIS A 160 16.16 4.56 -20.79
N PHE A 161 15.35 4.09 -21.72
CA PHE A 161 15.84 3.30 -22.85
C PHE A 161 16.60 4.19 -23.85
N LYS A 162 17.37 3.57 -24.75
CA LYS A 162 18.04 4.29 -25.85
C LYS A 162 17.07 5.15 -26.69
N SER A 163 15.81 4.77 -26.78
CA SER A 163 14.74 5.51 -27.46
C SER A 163 14.32 6.81 -26.77
N GLY A 164 14.72 7.03 -25.51
CA GLY A 164 14.25 8.12 -24.65
C GLY A 164 13.04 7.75 -23.77
N MET A 165 12.48 6.55 -23.93
CA MET A 165 11.35 6.07 -23.12
C MET A 165 11.72 6.02 -21.63
N ASP A 166 10.86 6.60 -20.80
CA ASP A 166 11.01 6.70 -19.34
C ASP A 166 10.78 5.35 -18.66
N MET A 167 11.81 4.82 -18.00
CA MET A 167 11.73 3.56 -17.26
C MET A 167 10.95 3.70 -15.95
N GLU A 168 10.96 4.86 -15.30
CA GLU A 168 10.15 5.10 -14.09
C GLU A 168 8.66 5.07 -14.45
N ARG A 169 8.29 5.73 -15.56
CA ARG A 169 6.92 5.62 -16.11
C ARG A 169 6.55 4.17 -16.45
N LEU A 170 7.45 3.41 -17.07
CA LEU A 170 7.23 1.99 -17.33
C LEU A 170 7.01 1.20 -16.03
N ALA A 171 7.75 1.51 -14.96
CA ALA A 171 7.55 0.87 -13.65
C ALA A 171 6.16 1.17 -13.08
N PHE A 172 5.70 2.42 -13.12
CA PHE A 172 4.33 2.79 -12.72
C PHE A 172 3.27 2.07 -13.57
N PHE A 173 3.47 1.99 -14.89
CA PHE A 173 2.57 1.31 -15.80
C PHE A 173 2.48 -0.19 -15.47
N ILE A 174 3.63 -0.87 -15.32
CA ILE A 174 3.70 -2.30 -15.00
C ILE A 174 3.07 -2.59 -13.64
N MET A 175 3.34 -1.77 -12.62
CA MET A 175 2.70 -1.88 -11.31
C MET A 175 1.17 -1.78 -11.44
N THR A 176 0.67 -0.79 -12.18
CA THR A 176 -0.77 -0.58 -12.38
C THR A 176 -1.42 -1.77 -13.09
N VAL A 177 -0.79 -2.29 -14.16
CA VAL A 177 -1.29 -3.46 -14.89
C VAL A 177 -1.27 -4.71 -14.02
N ALA A 178 -0.20 -4.94 -13.26
CA ALA A 178 -0.10 -6.05 -12.33
C ALA A 178 -1.18 -5.98 -11.24
N MET A 179 -1.52 -4.78 -10.76
CA MET A 179 -2.58 -4.57 -9.79
C MET A 179 -3.96 -4.89 -10.37
N LEU A 180 -4.23 -4.48 -11.62
CA LEU A 180 -5.48 -4.83 -12.32
C LEU A 180 -5.63 -6.34 -12.51
N ILE A 181 -4.58 -7.03 -12.98
CA ILE A 181 -4.60 -8.48 -13.14
C ILE A 181 -4.84 -9.17 -11.79
N SER A 182 -4.16 -8.70 -10.75
CA SER A 182 -4.29 -9.25 -9.40
C SER A 182 -5.66 -8.98 -8.77
N ALA A 183 -6.27 -7.82 -9.03
CA ALA A 183 -7.65 -7.53 -8.66
C ALA A 183 -8.62 -8.48 -9.38
N GLY A 184 -8.36 -8.80 -10.65
CA GLY A 184 -9.08 -9.81 -11.42
C GLY A 184 -9.04 -11.19 -10.76
N PHE A 185 -7.89 -11.63 -10.24
CA PHE A 185 -7.75 -12.87 -9.47
C PHE A 185 -8.67 -12.93 -8.24
N GLY A 186 -8.76 -11.82 -7.50
CA GLY A 186 -9.67 -11.68 -6.37
C GLY A 186 -11.13 -11.68 -6.81
N ALA A 187 -11.46 -10.92 -7.84
CA ALA A 187 -12.81 -10.80 -8.39
C ALA A 187 -13.35 -12.13 -8.94
N VAL A 188 -12.51 -12.90 -9.65
CA VAL A 188 -12.86 -14.26 -10.11
C VAL A 188 -13.23 -15.10 -8.91
N THR A 189 -12.41 -15.12 -7.86
CA THR A 189 -12.71 -15.94 -6.68
C THR A 189 -13.99 -15.49 -5.97
N GLY A 190 -14.17 -14.18 -5.81
CA GLY A 190 -15.41 -13.61 -5.24
C GLY A 190 -16.66 -13.95 -6.04
N SER A 191 -16.56 -14.10 -7.36
CA SER A 191 -17.70 -14.46 -8.22
C SER A 191 -18.23 -15.89 -7.99
N PHE A 192 -17.45 -16.76 -7.37
CA PHE A 192 -17.89 -18.10 -6.97
C PHE A 192 -18.46 -18.15 -5.55
N TRP A 193 -18.54 -17.01 -4.83
CA TRP A 193 -19.10 -16.98 -3.49
C TRP A 193 -20.55 -17.49 -3.49
N ALA A 194 -20.86 -18.40 -2.56
CA ALA A 194 -22.12 -19.15 -2.50
C ALA A 194 -22.39 -20.09 -3.71
N ASN A 195 -21.39 -20.32 -4.56
CA ASN A 195 -21.40 -21.26 -5.68
C ASN A 195 -20.17 -22.19 -5.63
N GLY A 196 -20.10 -23.01 -4.57
CA GLY A 196 -18.96 -23.90 -4.33
C GLY A 196 -17.73 -23.21 -3.73
N HIS A 197 -17.87 -21.97 -3.27
CA HIS A 197 -16.86 -21.23 -2.54
C HIS A 197 -17.47 -20.47 -1.36
N ASP A 198 -16.86 -20.63 -0.18
CA ASP A 198 -17.30 -19.99 1.05
C ASP A 198 -16.31 -18.93 1.51
N THR A 199 -16.78 -18.05 2.39
CA THR A 199 -15.94 -17.05 3.03
C THR A 199 -15.00 -17.70 4.05
N PHE A 200 -13.72 -17.37 4.02
CA PHE A 200 -12.73 -17.83 4.98
C PHE A 200 -11.67 -16.75 5.22
N LEU A 201 -10.94 -16.85 6.33
CA LEU A 201 -9.74 -16.06 6.56
C LEU A 201 -8.51 -16.86 6.13
N ALA A 202 -7.60 -16.23 5.40
CA ALA A 202 -6.45 -16.93 4.82
C ALA A 202 -5.57 -17.60 5.88
N GLU A 203 -5.49 -16.99 7.06
CA GLU A 203 -4.75 -17.52 8.19
C GLU A 203 -5.38 -18.80 8.80
N ASP A 204 -6.63 -19.11 8.48
CA ASP A 204 -7.29 -20.35 8.91
C ASP A 204 -6.85 -21.55 8.05
N LEU A 205 -6.30 -21.30 6.85
CA LEU A 205 -5.85 -22.35 5.93
C LEU A 205 -4.36 -22.69 6.06
N ILE A 206 -3.63 -22.10 7.01
CA ILE A 206 -2.15 -22.19 7.07
C ILE A 206 -1.65 -23.64 7.22
N ARG A 207 -2.41 -24.48 7.93
CA ARG A 207 -2.12 -25.90 8.17
C ARG A 207 -2.95 -26.84 7.30
N ASP A 208 -3.82 -26.31 6.43
CA ASP A 208 -4.62 -27.12 5.52
C ASP A 208 -3.71 -27.70 4.41
N PRO A 209 -3.53 -29.03 4.34
CA PRO A 209 -2.71 -29.66 3.31
C PRO A 209 -3.35 -29.58 1.91
N HIS A 210 -4.65 -29.39 1.81
CA HIS A 210 -5.42 -29.51 0.57
C HIS A 210 -6.25 -28.26 0.27
N LYS A 211 -5.59 -27.24 -0.27
CA LYS A 211 -6.24 -26.00 -0.71
C LYS A 211 -6.78 -26.13 -2.14
N THR A 212 -8.02 -25.71 -2.34
CA THR A 212 -8.63 -25.54 -3.67
C THR A 212 -7.91 -24.45 -4.48
N ALA A 213 -8.12 -24.46 -5.80
CA ALA A 213 -7.59 -23.41 -6.68
C ALA A 213 -8.07 -22.00 -6.26
N LEU A 214 -9.35 -21.87 -5.88
CA LEU A 214 -9.95 -20.61 -5.42
C LEU A 214 -9.33 -20.12 -4.11
N GLN A 215 -9.13 -21.02 -3.14
CA GLN A 215 -8.44 -20.65 -1.89
C GLN A 215 -7.00 -20.20 -2.14
N LYS A 216 -6.25 -20.91 -3.00
CA LYS A 216 -4.89 -20.50 -3.41
C LYS A 216 -4.90 -19.15 -4.13
N ALA A 217 -5.89 -18.88 -4.98
CA ALA A 217 -6.02 -17.61 -5.68
C ALA A 217 -6.27 -16.43 -4.72
N ILE A 218 -7.10 -16.59 -3.68
CA ILE A 218 -7.25 -15.59 -2.61
C ILE A 218 -5.94 -15.38 -1.86
N VAL A 219 -5.25 -16.47 -1.48
CA VAL A 219 -3.94 -16.37 -0.82
C VAL A 219 -2.95 -15.62 -1.69
N GLY A 220 -2.94 -15.86 -2.99
CA GLY A 220 -2.14 -15.07 -3.91
C GLY A 220 -2.57 -13.59 -3.93
N HIS A 221 -3.85 -13.33 -4.21
CA HIS A 221 -4.43 -11.98 -4.28
C HIS A 221 -4.06 -11.12 -3.06
N LEU A 222 -4.24 -11.62 -1.83
CA LEU A 222 -3.96 -10.83 -0.63
C LEU A 222 -2.48 -10.44 -0.51
N HIS A 223 -1.55 -11.34 -0.88
CA HIS A 223 -0.12 -11.07 -0.81
C HIS A 223 0.31 -10.02 -1.85
N ILE A 224 -0.12 -10.22 -3.10
CA ILE A 224 0.33 -9.36 -4.20
C ILE A 224 -0.27 -7.96 -4.14
N MET A 225 -1.52 -7.80 -3.68
CA MET A 225 -2.16 -6.49 -3.61
C MET A 225 -1.39 -5.55 -2.68
N LEU A 226 -1.08 -6.00 -1.46
CA LEU A 226 -0.31 -5.19 -0.51
C LEU A 226 1.13 -4.96 -0.98
N THR A 227 1.76 -5.96 -1.63
CA THR A 227 3.08 -5.81 -2.24
C THR A 227 3.07 -4.74 -3.35
N LEU A 228 2.04 -4.69 -4.19
CA LEU A 228 1.93 -3.72 -5.27
C LEU A 228 1.64 -2.31 -4.77
N VAL A 229 0.88 -2.17 -3.68
CA VAL A 229 0.75 -0.89 -2.95
C VAL A 229 2.12 -0.45 -2.41
N ALA A 230 2.90 -1.36 -1.80
CA ALA A 230 4.26 -1.05 -1.36
C ALA A 230 5.19 -0.62 -2.51
N VAL A 231 5.09 -1.26 -3.68
CA VAL A 231 5.80 -0.85 -4.90
C VAL A 231 5.35 0.54 -5.37
N ALA A 232 4.05 0.79 -5.40
CA ALA A 232 3.48 2.07 -5.81
C ALA A 232 3.97 3.21 -4.91
N ILE A 233 3.87 3.07 -3.58
CA ILE A 233 4.36 4.10 -2.67
C ILE A 233 5.88 4.28 -2.76
N THR A 234 6.64 3.22 -3.03
CA THR A 234 8.09 3.32 -3.25
C THR A 234 8.42 4.15 -4.50
N LEU A 235 7.70 3.93 -5.61
CA LEU A 235 7.84 4.73 -6.83
C LEU A 235 7.41 6.19 -6.60
N ILE A 236 6.31 6.41 -5.87
CA ILE A 236 5.84 7.75 -5.49
C ILE A 236 6.92 8.49 -4.68
N VAL A 237 7.50 7.85 -3.66
CA VAL A 237 8.57 8.42 -2.84
C VAL A 237 9.82 8.68 -3.67
N GLY A 238 10.19 7.77 -4.57
CA GLY A 238 11.31 7.95 -5.51
C GLY A 238 11.16 9.23 -6.31
N ARG A 239 10.01 9.42 -6.96
CA ARG A 239 9.74 10.62 -7.76
C ARG A 239 9.66 11.89 -6.91
N TRP A 240 9.05 11.80 -5.73
CA TRP A 240 8.93 12.90 -4.77
C TRP A 240 10.28 13.40 -4.25
N LEU A 241 11.23 12.49 -4.03
CA LEU A 241 12.60 12.82 -3.61
C LEU A 241 13.55 13.12 -4.79
N GLN A 242 13.03 13.12 -6.02
CA GLN A 242 13.79 13.33 -7.26
C GLN A 242 14.91 12.29 -7.42
N PHE A 243 14.57 11.01 -7.21
CA PHE A 243 15.49 9.89 -7.36
C PHE A 243 15.99 9.79 -8.80
N LYS A 244 17.28 10.08 -9.00
CA LYS A 244 17.93 10.07 -10.32
C LYS A 244 19.42 9.73 -10.24
N GLY A 245 20.07 9.57 -11.38
CA GLY A 245 21.48 9.21 -11.50
C GLY A 245 21.72 7.70 -11.52
N VAL A 246 22.93 7.27 -11.15
CA VAL A 246 23.38 5.86 -11.29
C VAL A 246 22.47 4.89 -10.53
N PHE A 247 22.14 5.21 -9.28
CA PHE A 247 21.28 4.36 -8.45
C PHE A 247 19.87 4.20 -9.05
N HIS A 248 19.31 5.26 -9.64
CA HIS A 248 18.02 5.20 -10.31
C HIS A 248 18.07 4.36 -11.59
N LYS A 249 19.16 4.48 -12.37
CA LYS A 249 19.41 3.69 -13.60
C LYS A 249 19.55 2.19 -13.33
N ILE A 250 20.02 1.81 -12.15
CA ILE A 250 20.06 0.41 -11.70
C ILE A 250 18.72 -0.01 -11.12
N ALA A 251 18.09 0.85 -10.31
CA ALA A 251 16.85 0.53 -9.60
C ALA A 251 15.65 0.32 -10.55
N MET A 252 15.46 1.13 -11.59
CA MET A 252 14.26 1.03 -12.41
C MET A 252 14.13 -0.32 -13.15
N PRO A 253 15.17 -0.86 -13.81
CA PRO A 253 15.11 -2.21 -14.38
C PRO A 253 14.83 -3.29 -13.33
N LEU A 254 15.46 -3.22 -12.16
CA LEU A 254 15.25 -4.16 -11.06
C LEU A 254 13.81 -4.09 -10.53
N MET A 255 13.24 -2.90 -10.42
CA MET A 255 11.87 -2.67 -10.00
C MET A 255 10.87 -3.24 -11.01
N ILE A 256 11.08 -2.98 -12.30
CA ILE A 256 10.22 -3.49 -13.38
C ILE A 256 10.24 -5.02 -13.40
N ILE A 257 11.44 -5.63 -13.49
CA ILE A 257 11.60 -7.08 -13.57
C ILE A 257 11.11 -7.73 -12.27
N GLY A 258 11.50 -7.17 -11.13
CA GLY A 258 11.07 -7.64 -9.82
C GLY A 258 9.54 -7.66 -9.70
N THR A 259 8.87 -6.57 -10.06
CA THR A 259 7.39 -6.48 -10.04
C THR A 259 6.74 -7.53 -10.93
N ILE A 260 7.25 -7.72 -12.16
CA ILE A 260 6.73 -8.75 -13.09
C ILE A 260 6.90 -10.15 -12.51
N VAL A 261 8.08 -10.45 -11.97
CA VAL A 261 8.42 -11.78 -11.44
C VAL A 261 7.64 -12.11 -10.17
N ILE A 262 7.49 -11.15 -9.23
CA ILE A 262 6.66 -11.35 -8.03
C ILE A 262 5.21 -11.57 -8.45
N ALA A 263 4.65 -10.68 -9.29
CA ALA A 263 3.25 -10.77 -9.69
C ALA A 263 2.97 -12.10 -10.41
N GLY A 264 3.80 -12.47 -11.38
CA GLY A 264 3.72 -13.76 -12.07
C GLY A 264 3.88 -14.95 -11.12
N GLY A 265 4.83 -14.88 -10.17
CA GLY A 265 5.02 -15.89 -9.15
C GLY A 265 3.77 -16.08 -8.28
N VAL A 266 3.15 -14.97 -7.86
CA VAL A 266 1.90 -15.01 -7.08
C VAL A 266 0.74 -15.57 -7.89
N TRP A 267 0.55 -15.17 -9.16
CA TRP A 267 -0.49 -15.76 -9.98
C TRP A 267 -0.27 -17.27 -10.18
N SER A 268 1.00 -17.68 -10.23
CA SER A 268 1.38 -19.08 -10.42
C SER A 268 1.04 -20.01 -9.23
N VAL A 269 0.69 -19.49 -8.05
CA VAL A 269 0.38 -20.30 -6.84
C VAL A 269 -0.73 -21.31 -7.07
N VAL A 270 -1.62 -21.06 -8.02
CA VAL A 270 -2.73 -21.96 -8.38
C VAL A 270 -2.21 -23.20 -9.14
N TRP A 271 -1.13 -23.05 -9.91
CA TRP A 271 -0.65 -24.06 -10.87
C TRP A 271 0.68 -24.72 -10.50
N THR A 272 1.50 -24.09 -9.66
CA THR A 272 2.83 -24.63 -9.33
C THR A 272 3.19 -24.51 -7.85
N HIS A 273 3.92 -25.51 -7.36
CA HIS A 273 4.51 -25.51 -6.03
C HIS A 273 5.76 -24.61 -5.93
N HIS A 274 6.33 -24.20 -7.07
CA HIS A 274 7.51 -23.33 -7.13
C HIS A 274 7.18 -21.83 -7.08
N ALA A 275 5.92 -21.46 -6.88
CA ALA A 275 5.47 -20.07 -6.83
C ALA A 275 6.29 -19.21 -5.85
N HIS A 276 6.57 -19.72 -4.66
CA HIS A 276 7.38 -19.01 -3.66
C HIS A 276 8.80 -18.72 -4.13
N THR A 277 9.42 -19.61 -4.91
CA THR A 277 10.75 -19.36 -5.47
C THR A 277 10.75 -18.16 -6.41
N PHE A 278 9.76 -18.08 -7.30
CA PHE A 278 9.60 -16.91 -8.18
C PHE A 278 9.37 -15.63 -7.37
N ILE A 279 8.49 -15.69 -6.35
CA ILE A 279 8.22 -14.55 -5.47
C ILE A 279 9.51 -14.07 -4.79
N TYR A 280 10.32 -14.96 -4.23
CA TYR A 280 11.59 -14.58 -3.60
C TYR A 280 12.57 -13.93 -4.58
N VAL A 281 12.73 -14.50 -5.77
CA VAL A 281 13.60 -13.93 -6.81
C VAL A 281 13.15 -12.52 -7.21
N GLY A 282 11.85 -12.33 -7.42
CA GLY A 282 11.31 -11.02 -7.75
C GLY A 282 11.44 -10.01 -6.60
N SER A 283 11.21 -10.45 -5.36
CA SER A 283 11.35 -9.64 -4.14
C SER A 283 12.77 -9.11 -3.96
N VAL A 284 13.79 -9.90 -4.30
CA VAL A 284 15.19 -9.42 -4.31
C VAL A 284 15.35 -8.21 -5.23
N GLY A 285 14.76 -8.23 -6.43
CA GLY A 285 14.80 -7.09 -7.36
C GLY A 285 14.15 -5.83 -6.80
N VAL A 286 12.93 -5.95 -6.25
CA VAL A 286 12.20 -4.83 -5.65
C VAL A 286 12.92 -4.28 -4.41
N MET A 287 13.40 -5.15 -3.52
CA MET A 287 14.12 -4.75 -2.31
C MET A 287 15.45 -4.05 -2.62
N LEU A 288 16.22 -4.56 -3.61
CA LEU A 288 17.42 -3.88 -4.06
C LEU A 288 17.11 -2.50 -4.65
N SER A 289 16.00 -2.36 -5.38
CA SER A 289 15.55 -1.07 -5.91
C SER A 289 15.23 -0.08 -4.77
N ALA A 290 14.52 -0.54 -3.74
CA ALA A 290 14.23 0.26 -2.55
C ALA A 290 15.52 0.64 -1.79
N LEU A 291 16.49 -0.27 -1.67
CA LEU A 291 17.79 0.02 -1.07
C LEU A 291 18.54 1.13 -1.82
N MET A 292 18.54 1.09 -3.16
CA MET A 292 19.15 2.15 -3.97
C MET A 292 18.48 3.51 -3.75
N LEU A 293 17.16 3.54 -3.56
CA LEU A 293 16.41 4.74 -3.19
C LEU A 293 16.81 5.23 -1.78
N VAL A 294 16.94 4.34 -0.80
CA VAL A 294 17.38 4.69 0.57
C VAL A 294 18.77 5.33 0.53
N ILE A 295 19.73 4.70 -0.15
CA ILE A 295 21.12 5.20 -0.26
C ILE A 295 21.13 6.57 -0.92
N PHE A 296 20.40 6.74 -2.03
CA PHE A 296 20.27 8.02 -2.71
C PHE A 296 19.67 9.09 -1.79
N SER A 297 18.54 8.77 -1.17
CA SER A 297 17.78 9.69 -0.31
C SER A 297 18.65 10.19 0.83
N TRP A 298 19.31 9.30 1.56
CA TRP A 298 20.11 9.68 2.71
C TRP A 298 21.31 10.54 2.31
N LYS A 299 21.97 10.20 1.19
CA LYS A 299 23.05 11.04 0.63
C LYS A 299 22.53 12.43 0.26
N LYS A 300 21.35 12.51 -0.36
CA LYS A 300 20.70 13.77 -0.72
C LYS A 300 20.35 14.60 0.51
N LEU A 301 19.71 14.00 1.52
CA LEU A 301 19.34 14.68 2.77
C LEU A 301 20.55 15.20 3.53
N ILE A 302 21.61 14.38 3.65
CA ILE A 302 22.86 14.82 4.29
C ILE A 302 23.41 16.04 3.56
N ASN A 303 23.47 16.03 2.23
CA ASN A 303 24.02 17.12 1.44
C ASN A 303 23.17 18.40 1.54
N ASP A 304 21.86 18.30 1.32
CA ASP A 304 20.97 19.45 1.27
C ASP A 304 20.82 20.09 2.65
N ASN A 305 20.62 19.28 3.70
CA ASN A 305 20.48 19.79 5.06
C ASN A 305 21.82 20.25 5.64
N SER A 306 22.96 19.70 5.20
CA SER A 306 24.27 20.26 5.58
C SER A 306 24.44 21.69 5.07
N LYS A 307 24.00 21.97 3.84
CA LYS A 307 24.01 23.34 3.29
C LYS A 307 23.07 24.26 4.06
N GLU A 308 21.86 23.81 4.37
CA GLU A 308 20.90 24.58 5.17
C GLU A 308 21.43 24.90 6.58
N LEU A 309 22.15 23.96 7.19
CA LEU A 309 22.76 24.11 8.51
C LEU A 309 24.12 24.82 8.50
N GLY A 310 24.62 25.26 7.34
CA GLY A 310 25.90 25.96 7.21
C GLY A 310 27.15 25.08 7.38
N TYR A 311 27.05 23.77 7.13
CA TYR A 311 28.18 22.84 7.19
C TYR A 311 28.87 22.71 5.82
N GLU A 312 30.09 23.24 5.68
CA GLU A 312 30.85 23.12 4.43
C GLU A 312 31.54 21.75 4.28
N LYS A 313 32.11 21.22 5.36
CA LYS A 313 32.74 19.89 5.42
C LYS A 313 32.25 19.16 6.67
N PRO A 314 31.01 18.64 6.65
CA PRO A 314 30.40 18.07 7.84
C PRO A 314 31.20 16.84 8.32
N ASN A 315 31.56 16.84 9.60
CA ASN A 315 32.07 15.64 10.27
C ASN A 315 30.95 14.58 10.41
N ILE A 316 31.29 13.40 10.93
CA ILE A 316 30.34 12.27 11.02
C ILE A 316 29.09 12.65 11.82
N PHE A 317 29.24 13.36 12.94
CA PHE A 317 28.11 13.78 13.77
C PHE A 317 27.24 14.83 13.07
N GLN A 318 27.85 15.79 12.36
CA GLN A 318 27.14 16.79 11.56
C GLN A 318 26.38 16.15 10.39
N LYS A 319 26.94 15.11 9.76
CA LYS A 319 26.22 14.32 8.74
C LYS A 319 25.01 13.61 9.33
N PHE A 320 25.15 12.98 10.50
CA PHE A 320 24.03 12.33 11.18
C PHE A 320 22.94 13.34 11.55
N LYS A 321 23.32 14.49 12.12
CA LYS A 321 22.39 15.58 12.42
C LYS A 321 21.69 16.12 11.17
N ALA A 322 22.41 16.26 10.05
CA ALA A 322 21.85 16.68 8.78
C ALA A 322 20.86 15.66 8.23
N LEU A 323 21.18 14.35 8.30
CA LEU A 323 20.26 13.28 7.89
C LEU A 323 18.92 13.35 8.63
N LEU A 324 18.97 13.56 9.95
CA LEU A 324 17.80 13.60 10.83
C LEU A 324 17.15 14.98 10.94
N HIS A 325 17.61 15.98 10.17
CA HIS A 325 17.12 17.35 10.29
C HIS A 325 15.65 17.51 9.90
N ASP A 326 15.22 16.82 8.83
CA ASP A 326 13.84 16.82 8.33
C ASP A 326 13.21 15.42 8.45
N PRO A 327 12.48 15.13 9.54
CA PRO A 327 11.90 13.81 9.77
C PRO A 327 10.86 13.42 8.71
N ILE A 328 10.21 14.39 8.06
CA ILE A 328 9.22 14.10 7.01
C ILE A 328 9.88 13.51 5.76
N LYS A 329 11.09 13.96 5.41
CA LYS A 329 11.83 13.45 4.25
C LYS A 329 12.67 12.22 4.60
N PHE A 330 13.19 12.15 5.82
CA PHE A 330 13.93 10.99 6.32
C PHE A 330 13.01 9.78 6.53
N GLY A 331 11.88 10.00 7.18
CA GLY A 331 10.97 8.98 7.67
C GLY A 331 10.55 7.94 6.63
N PRO A 332 10.15 8.30 5.40
CA PRO A 332 9.72 7.30 4.42
C PRO A 332 10.78 6.27 4.06
N THR A 333 12.03 6.71 3.88
CA THR A 333 13.14 5.80 3.61
C THR A 333 13.65 5.08 4.86
N TRP A 334 13.44 5.65 6.05
CA TRP A 334 13.65 4.93 7.31
C TRP A 334 12.63 3.81 7.47
N GLN A 335 11.35 4.06 7.18
CA GLN A 335 10.28 3.06 7.22
C GLN A 335 10.56 1.88 6.25
N MET A 336 11.13 2.15 5.08
CA MET A 336 11.61 1.10 4.16
C MET A 336 12.75 0.25 4.75
N VAL A 337 13.63 0.86 5.55
CA VAL A 337 14.68 0.14 6.28
C VAL A 337 14.08 -0.66 7.44
N PHE A 338 13.21 -0.03 8.23
CA PHE A 338 12.52 -0.61 9.38
C PHE A 338 11.72 -1.86 8.99
N MET A 339 11.04 -1.81 7.84
CA MET A 339 10.34 -2.95 7.24
C MET A 339 11.23 -4.21 7.15
N ASN A 340 12.54 -4.08 6.90
CA ASN A 340 13.41 -5.25 6.82
C ASN A 340 13.61 -5.93 8.18
N PHE A 341 13.50 -5.18 9.28
CA PHE A 341 13.65 -5.73 10.63
C PHE A 341 12.36 -6.37 11.14
N THR A 342 11.19 -5.85 10.74
CA THR A 342 9.90 -6.26 11.31
C THR A 342 9.04 -7.11 10.36
N VAL A 343 9.24 -7.00 9.05
CA VAL A 343 8.48 -7.73 8.03
C VAL A 343 9.39 -8.70 7.27
N SER A 344 10.39 -8.21 6.53
CA SER A 344 11.19 -9.07 5.63
C SER A 344 12.05 -10.07 6.40
N GLY A 345 12.84 -9.61 7.36
CA GLY A 345 13.74 -10.46 8.15
C GLY A 345 12.99 -11.48 8.98
N VAL A 346 11.90 -11.05 9.64
CA VAL A 346 11.00 -11.95 10.40
C VAL A 346 10.34 -12.95 9.46
N GLY A 347 9.80 -12.51 8.33
CA GLY A 347 9.16 -13.38 7.35
C GLY A 347 10.11 -14.43 6.75
N ILE A 348 11.34 -14.04 6.41
CA ILE A 348 12.37 -14.97 5.91
C ILE A 348 12.76 -15.96 7.00
N PHE A 349 13.00 -15.48 8.24
CA PHE A 349 13.31 -16.35 9.36
C PHE A 349 12.19 -17.38 9.59
N MET A 350 10.93 -16.92 9.57
CA MET A 350 9.77 -17.80 9.65
C MET A 350 9.72 -18.82 8.53
N ALA A 351 9.92 -18.41 7.28
CA ALA A 351 9.90 -19.30 6.14
C ALA A 351 10.98 -20.38 6.23
N VAL A 352 12.20 -20.02 6.63
CA VAL A 352 13.33 -20.95 6.77
C VAL A 352 13.14 -21.92 7.94
N LYS A 353 12.49 -21.48 9.03
CA LYS A 353 12.27 -22.26 10.24
C LYS A 353 10.85 -22.78 10.39
N LEU A 354 10.05 -22.73 9.31
CA LEU A 354 8.62 -23.01 9.35
C LEU A 354 8.33 -24.38 9.95
N ASP A 355 8.89 -25.44 9.38
CA ASP A 355 8.62 -26.81 9.82
C ASP A 355 9.34 -27.18 11.12
N GLN A 356 10.46 -26.50 11.43
CA GLN A 356 11.30 -26.79 12.59
C GLN A 356 10.79 -26.15 13.88
N ILE A 357 10.23 -24.94 13.80
CA ILE A 357 9.85 -24.13 14.97
C ILE A 357 8.37 -23.78 14.92
N PHE A 358 7.88 -23.18 13.84
CA PHE A 358 6.56 -22.56 13.84
C PHE A 358 5.42 -23.55 13.64
N ARG A 359 5.64 -24.61 12.86
CA ARG A 359 4.66 -25.68 12.63
C ARG A 359 4.43 -26.56 13.86
N VAL A 360 5.42 -26.64 14.75
CA VAL A 360 5.34 -27.39 16.01
C VAL A 360 4.75 -26.57 17.16
N TRP A 361 4.72 -25.24 17.04
CA TRP A 361 4.06 -24.37 18.01
C TRP A 361 2.52 -24.46 17.93
N PRO A 362 1.79 -23.97 18.95
CA PRO A 362 0.34 -23.84 18.87
C PRO A 362 -0.08 -23.06 17.62
N ALA A 363 -1.11 -23.56 16.90
CA ALA A 363 -1.58 -22.98 15.64
C ALA A 363 -1.94 -21.48 15.76
N ARG A 364 -2.39 -21.06 16.95
CA ARG A 364 -2.67 -19.65 17.26
C ARG A 364 -1.45 -18.76 17.05
N GLU A 365 -0.26 -19.16 17.51
CA GLU A 365 0.95 -18.32 17.43
C GLU A 365 1.44 -18.18 15.99
N GLU A 366 1.39 -19.28 15.23
CA GLU A 366 1.67 -19.25 13.79
C GLU A 366 0.68 -18.32 13.06
N ARG A 367 -0.62 -18.44 13.36
CA ARG A 367 -1.69 -17.62 12.79
C ARG A 367 -1.52 -16.13 13.08
N ILE A 368 -1.20 -15.77 14.33
CA ILE A 368 -0.96 -14.38 14.74
C ILE A 368 0.25 -13.82 13.99
N THR A 369 1.36 -14.55 13.93
CA THR A 369 2.59 -14.05 13.31
C THR A 369 2.44 -13.90 11.79
N LEU A 370 1.77 -14.86 11.14
CA LEU A 370 1.47 -14.79 9.70
C LEU A 370 0.50 -13.65 9.36
N THR A 371 -0.41 -13.30 10.26
CA THR A 371 -1.31 -12.17 10.06
C THR A 371 -0.60 -10.85 10.37
N GLY A 372 0.16 -10.79 11.46
CA GLY A 372 0.76 -9.58 12.00
C GLY A 372 1.76 -8.89 11.08
N HIS A 373 2.62 -9.65 10.38
CA HIS A 373 3.63 -9.01 9.51
C HIS A 373 3.02 -8.23 8.34
N TRP A 374 1.86 -8.65 7.81
CA TRP A 374 1.12 -7.89 6.80
C TRP A 374 0.50 -6.61 7.37
N HIS A 375 0.03 -6.66 8.62
CA HIS A 375 -0.50 -5.48 9.31
C HIS A 375 0.61 -4.45 9.56
N ILE A 376 1.81 -4.91 9.94
CA ILE A 376 2.99 -4.05 10.09
C ILE A 376 3.33 -3.40 8.74
N LEU A 377 3.34 -4.17 7.64
CA LEU A 377 3.58 -3.60 6.31
C LEU A 377 2.52 -2.54 5.93
N ALA A 378 1.25 -2.78 6.22
CA ALA A 378 0.19 -1.81 5.98
C ALA A 378 0.37 -0.53 6.84
N ALA A 379 0.78 -0.66 8.10
CA ALA A 379 1.07 0.48 8.97
C ALA A 379 2.27 1.30 8.48
N ILE A 380 3.32 0.63 7.98
CA ILE A 380 4.48 1.24 7.34
C ILE A 380 4.06 2.07 6.12
N ILE A 381 3.23 1.49 5.24
CA ILE A 381 2.72 2.19 4.05
C ILE A 381 1.89 3.42 4.46
N ALA A 382 0.98 3.26 5.43
CA ALA A 382 0.17 4.37 5.94
C ALA A 382 1.04 5.50 6.52
N THR A 383 2.09 5.15 7.25
CA THR A 383 3.06 6.10 7.82
C THR A 383 3.78 6.89 6.72
N ILE A 384 4.23 6.21 5.66
CA ILE A 384 4.85 6.84 4.49
C ILE A 384 3.86 7.80 3.80
N ILE A 385 2.61 7.37 3.59
CA ILE A 385 1.54 8.19 3.01
C ILE A 385 1.32 9.47 3.82
N LEU A 386 1.25 9.36 5.15
CA LEU A 386 1.03 10.50 6.04
C LEU A 386 2.19 11.49 5.99
N MET A 387 3.44 11.02 5.93
CA MET A 387 4.61 11.89 5.78
C MET A 387 4.63 12.59 4.42
N TYR A 388 4.36 11.86 3.34
CA TYR A 388 4.21 12.47 2.02
C TYR A 388 3.11 13.55 2.04
N TYR A 389 1.94 13.23 2.62
CA TYR A 389 0.83 14.17 2.72
C TYR A 389 1.20 15.41 3.52
N ALA A 390 1.84 15.26 4.68
CA ALA A 390 2.29 16.37 5.50
C ALA A 390 3.24 17.33 4.75
N ASP A 391 4.10 16.80 3.88
CA ASP A 391 4.97 17.60 3.04
C ASP A 391 4.17 18.41 2.01
N ILE A 392 3.31 17.76 1.23
CA ILE A 392 2.55 18.45 0.19
C ILE A 392 1.48 19.37 0.80
N ALA A 393 0.97 19.08 1.99
CA ALA A 393 0.08 19.97 2.74
C ALA A 393 0.79 21.27 3.16
N GLY A 394 2.13 21.27 3.18
CA GLY A 394 2.95 22.44 3.45
C GLY A 394 3.22 22.65 4.93
N LEU A 395 3.28 21.58 5.74
CA LEU A 395 3.73 21.67 7.13
C LEU A 395 5.18 22.20 7.17
N LYS A 396 5.41 23.21 8.01
CA LYS A 396 6.71 23.90 8.16
C LYS A 396 7.13 24.01 9.62
N GLY A 397 8.41 24.33 9.84
CA GLY A 397 8.95 24.69 11.14
C GLY A 397 8.80 23.59 12.20
N LYS A 398 8.48 24.00 13.43
CA LYS A 398 8.35 23.07 14.57
C LYS A 398 7.24 22.04 14.38
N ALA A 399 6.09 22.44 13.83
CA ALA A 399 4.97 21.52 13.59
C ALA A 399 5.37 20.36 12.67
N ARG A 400 6.13 20.65 11.60
CA ARG A 400 6.70 19.64 10.70
C ARG A 400 7.59 18.64 11.43
N LYS A 401 8.49 19.16 12.29
CA LYS A 401 9.44 18.32 13.05
C LYS A 401 8.73 17.44 14.06
N TRP A 402 7.80 18.01 14.84
CA TRP A 402 7.01 17.26 15.82
C TRP A 402 6.15 16.20 15.14
N PHE A 403 5.39 16.56 14.09
CA PHE A 403 4.59 15.59 13.35
C PHE A 403 5.46 14.45 12.84
N GLY A 404 6.58 14.75 12.16
CA GLY A 404 7.45 13.71 11.62
C GLY A 404 8.03 12.78 12.69
N TRP A 405 8.55 13.32 13.80
CA TRP A 405 9.14 12.49 14.85
C TRP A 405 8.12 11.70 15.66
N ILE A 406 6.97 12.30 15.98
CA ILE A 406 5.87 11.58 16.63
C ILE A 406 5.40 10.44 15.73
N MET A 407 5.27 10.69 14.43
CA MET A 407 4.89 9.65 13.47
C MET A 407 5.92 8.52 13.42
N ILE A 408 7.22 8.82 13.26
CA ILE A 408 8.28 7.79 13.21
C ILE A 408 8.30 6.97 14.51
N ILE A 409 8.42 7.64 15.65
CA ILE A 409 8.58 6.95 16.93
C ILE A 409 7.30 6.20 17.29
N GLY A 410 6.15 6.82 17.08
CA GLY A 410 4.85 6.22 17.35
C GLY A 410 4.58 4.99 16.46
N SER A 411 4.91 5.07 15.16
CA SER A 411 4.73 3.94 14.24
C SER A 411 5.71 2.80 14.48
N ASP A 412 6.91 3.07 14.97
CA ASP A 412 7.93 2.05 15.21
C ASP A 412 7.72 1.31 16.54
N ILE A 413 7.10 1.98 17.53
CA ILE A 413 6.74 1.41 18.83
C ILE A 413 5.46 0.57 18.74
N ALA A 414 4.46 1.06 17.98
CA ALA A 414 3.19 0.39 17.77
C ALA A 414 3.36 -0.86 16.89
#